data_AF-A0A7K3PG37-F1
#
_entry.id   AF-A0A7K3PG37-F1
#
_cell.length_a   1.000
_cell.length_b   1.000
_cell.length_c   1.000
_cell.angle_alpha   90.00
_cell.angle_beta   90.00
_cell.angle_gamma   90.00
#
_symmetry.space_group_name_H-M   'P 1'
#
loop_
_entity.id
_entity.type
_entity.pdbx_description
1 polymer ?
#
loop_
_entity_poly.entity_id
_entity_poly.type
_entity_poly.pdbx_seq_one_letter_code
_entity_poly.pdbx_strand_id
1 'polypeptide(L)'
;MSVEFNHTIVLSRDREKSAHFLATILGLEVGEPAGMFLPVTTANGVTLDFATVDIDIPMQHYAFLVSEDEFDGVLARLVEGGTPIQADPHGRHPRRINRNDGGRGVYFTDPSGHGMEAFTRPYGSDPASPLNGVTEDVPGAR
;
A
#
# COMPACT_ATOMS: atom_id res chain seq x y z
N MET A 1 16.97 -13.32 -18.76
CA MET A 1 17.01 -14.00 -17.44
C MET A 1 15.57 -14.21 -17.00
N SER A 2 15.24 -15.34 -16.36
CA SER A 2 13.86 -15.80 -16.09
C SER A 2 13.57 -15.98 -14.59
N VAL A 3 14.25 -15.23 -13.73
CA VAL A 3 14.05 -15.29 -12.27
C VAL A 3 12.94 -14.33 -11.89
N GLU A 4 11.99 -14.78 -11.08
CA GLU A 4 10.83 -14.01 -10.63
C GLU A 4 10.76 -14.00 -9.11
N PHE A 5 10.37 -12.86 -8.55
CA PHE A 5 9.92 -12.79 -7.16
C PHE A 5 8.48 -13.29 -7.12
N ASN A 6 8.24 -14.44 -6.50
CA ASN A 6 6.94 -15.11 -6.59
C ASN A 6 6.01 -14.78 -5.41
N HIS A 7 6.54 -14.80 -4.19
CA HIS A 7 5.75 -14.49 -3.00
C HIS A 7 6.65 -13.99 -1.86
N THR A 8 6.02 -13.36 -0.87
CA THR A 8 6.66 -13.00 0.40
C THR A 8 5.68 -13.10 1.55
N ILE A 9 6.20 -13.42 2.73
CA ILE A 9 5.40 -13.51 3.94
C ILE A 9 5.23 -12.11 4.52
N VAL A 10 3.99 -11.76 4.87
CA VAL A 10 3.65 -10.55 5.63
C VAL A 10 3.25 -10.97 7.03
N LEU A 11 4.09 -10.64 8.01
CA LEU A 11 3.82 -10.96 9.40
C LEU A 11 2.71 -10.07 9.94
N SER A 12 1.71 -10.65 10.58
CA SER A 12 0.55 -9.90 11.03
C SER A 12 0.12 -10.33 12.43
N ARG A 13 -0.55 -9.43 13.15
CA ARG A 13 -1.21 -9.77 14.42
C ARG A 13 -2.48 -10.59 14.19
N ASP A 14 -3.10 -10.41 13.03
CA ASP A 14 -4.30 -11.08 12.58
C ASP A 14 -4.28 -11.09 11.05
N ARG A 15 -3.94 -12.26 10.46
CA ARG A 15 -3.82 -12.39 9.01
C ARG A 15 -5.12 -12.07 8.27
N GLU A 16 -6.27 -12.40 8.87
CA GLU A 16 -7.57 -12.15 8.25
C GLU A 16 -7.81 -10.65 8.13
N LYS A 17 -7.56 -9.89 9.20
CA LYS A 17 -7.71 -8.44 9.19
C LYS A 17 -6.74 -7.76 8.24
N SER A 18 -5.45 -8.11 8.29
CA SER A 18 -4.43 -7.46 7.46
C SER A 18 -4.62 -7.79 5.96
N ALA A 19 -4.92 -9.06 5.62
CA ALA A 19 -5.16 -9.45 4.23
C ALA A 19 -6.42 -8.79 3.65
N HIS A 20 -7.56 -8.88 4.34
CA HIS A 20 -8.81 -8.27 3.87
C HIS A 20 -8.72 -6.75 3.82
N PHE A 21 -8.01 -6.11 4.76
CA PHE A 21 -7.75 -4.68 4.72
C PHE A 21 -7.00 -4.30 3.44
N LEU A 22 -5.84 -4.91 3.18
CA LEU A 22 -5.03 -4.55 2.01
C LEU A 22 -5.76 -4.88 0.71
N ALA A 23 -6.40 -6.05 0.62
CA ALA A 23 -7.18 -6.46 -0.53
C ALA A 23 -8.31 -5.44 -0.81
N THR A 24 -9.06 -5.04 0.21
CA THR A 24 -10.12 -4.02 0.07
C THR A 24 -9.55 -2.71 -0.44
N ILE A 25 -8.50 -2.17 0.18
CA ILE A 25 -7.91 -0.88 -0.20
C ILE A 25 -7.44 -0.91 -1.66
N LEU A 26 -6.71 -1.95 -2.06
CA LEU A 26 -6.16 -2.10 -3.41
C LEU A 26 -7.18 -2.59 -4.46
N GLY A 27 -8.40 -2.96 -4.07
CA GLY A 27 -9.39 -3.54 -4.97
C GLY A 27 -9.00 -4.95 -5.47
N LEU A 28 -8.30 -5.71 -4.64
CA LEU A 28 -7.92 -7.10 -4.86
C LEU A 28 -8.85 -8.04 -4.08
N GLU A 29 -8.68 -9.34 -4.31
CA GLU A 29 -9.38 -10.40 -3.59
C GLU A 29 -8.40 -11.17 -2.69
N VAL A 30 -8.91 -11.65 -1.56
CA VAL A 30 -8.19 -12.60 -0.71
C VAL A 30 -8.39 -13.99 -1.29
N GLY A 31 -7.31 -14.74 -1.48
CA GLY A 31 -7.35 -16.11 -2.00
C GLY A 31 -7.66 -17.15 -0.92
N GLU A 32 -7.82 -18.39 -1.35
CA GLU A 32 -8.04 -19.53 -0.45
C GLU A 32 -6.83 -19.72 0.50
N PRO A 33 -7.06 -20.02 1.80
CA PRO A 33 -5.97 -20.23 2.74
C PRO A 33 -5.03 -21.37 2.33
N ALA A 34 -3.73 -21.11 2.39
CA ALA A 34 -2.67 -22.08 2.15
C ALA A 34 -1.96 -22.40 3.48
N GLY A 35 -2.52 -23.33 4.25
CA GLY A 35 -2.03 -23.66 5.59
C GLY A 35 -2.13 -22.45 6.53
N MET A 36 -0.99 -21.97 7.04
CA MET A 36 -0.94 -20.81 7.93
C MET A 36 -1.00 -19.46 7.21
N PHE A 37 -0.96 -19.46 5.88
CA PHE A 37 -0.97 -18.25 5.05
C PHE A 37 -2.36 -17.93 4.53
N LEU A 38 -2.62 -16.62 4.41
CA LEU A 38 -3.78 -16.07 3.73
C LEU A 38 -3.29 -15.17 2.57
N PRO A 39 -3.38 -15.63 1.31
CA PRO A 39 -2.73 -14.98 0.19
C PRO A 39 -3.51 -13.79 -0.37
N VAL A 40 -2.80 -12.74 -0.77
CA VAL A 40 -3.31 -11.66 -1.63
C VAL A 40 -2.36 -11.52 -2.82
N THR A 41 -2.83 -11.85 -4.02
CA THR A 41 -2.01 -11.83 -5.25
C THR A 41 -2.19 -10.53 -6.01
N THR A 42 -1.08 -9.88 -6.36
CA THR A 42 -1.07 -8.64 -7.14
C THR A 42 -1.09 -8.93 -8.64
N ALA A 43 -1.40 -7.91 -9.45
CA ALA A 43 -1.54 -8.05 -10.90
C ALA A 43 -0.27 -8.52 -11.62
N ASN A 44 0.92 -8.31 -11.03
CA ASN A 44 2.20 -8.80 -11.55
C ASN A 44 2.57 -10.22 -11.05
N GLY A 45 1.62 -10.94 -10.45
CA GLY A 45 1.78 -12.34 -10.05
C GLY A 45 2.53 -12.57 -8.72
N VAL A 46 2.86 -11.50 -7.99
CA VAL A 46 3.47 -11.61 -6.66
C VAL A 46 2.39 -11.84 -5.62
N THR A 47 2.57 -12.83 -4.75
CA THR A 47 1.64 -13.08 -3.64
C THR A 47 2.19 -12.55 -2.31
N LEU A 48 1.36 -11.80 -1.59
CA LEU A 48 1.59 -11.42 -0.20
C LEU A 48 0.89 -12.43 0.70
N ASP A 49 1.66 -13.30 1.33
CA ASP A 49 1.18 -14.38 2.19
C ASP A 49 1.09 -13.89 3.64
N PHE A 50 -0.09 -13.45 4.07
CA PHE A 50 -0.30 -12.97 5.44
C PHE A 50 -0.28 -14.13 6.43
N ALA A 51 0.52 -14.01 7.49
CA ALA A 51 0.64 -15.02 8.54
C ALA A 51 0.45 -14.39 9.92
N THR A 52 -0.37 -15.01 10.77
CA THR A 52 -0.54 -14.57 12.16
C THR A 52 0.66 -15.02 13.00
N VAL A 53 1.30 -14.10 13.71
CA VAL A 53 2.43 -14.39 14.62
C VAL A 53 2.25 -13.70 15.97
N ASP A 54 2.79 -14.31 17.02
CA ASP A 54 2.78 -13.79 18.40
C ASP A 54 4.18 -13.30 18.79
N ILE A 55 4.67 -12.28 18.08
CA ILE A 55 5.95 -11.61 18.31
C ILE A 55 5.81 -10.11 18.09
N ASP A 56 6.79 -9.33 18.55
CA ASP A 56 6.93 -7.95 18.12
C ASP A 56 7.28 -7.90 16.63
N ILE A 57 6.35 -7.38 15.83
CA ILE A 57 6.46 -7.34 14.37
C ILE A 57 7.28 -6.09 13.98
N PRO A 58 8.48 -6.25 13.38
CA PRO A 58 9.19 -5.11 12.83
C PRO A 58 8.44 -4.57 11.61
N MET A 59 8.30 -3.25 11.53
CA MET A 59 7.69 -2.59 10.38
C MET A 59 8.44 -2.95 9.10
N GLN A 60 7.69 -3.26 8.06
CA GLN A 60 8.14 -3.49 6.69
C GLN A 60 7.42 -2.49 5.79
N HIS A 61 7.95 -2.27 4.59
CA HIS A 61 7.36 -1.36 3.60
C HIS A 61 7.00 -2.09 2.32
N TYR A 62 5.77 -1.92 1.85
CA TYR A 62 5.28 -2.48 0.59
C TYR A 62 4.67 -1.37 -0.26
N ALA A 63 5.24 -1.15 -1.45
CA ALA A 63 4.80 -0.11 -2.38
C ALA A 63 4.19 -0.73 -3.64
N PHE A 64 3.03 -0.23 -4.02
CA PHE A 64 2.20 -0.73 -5.11
C PHE A 64 2.11 0.33 -6.20
N LEU A 65 2.67 0.03 -7.36
CA LEU A 65 2.48 0.84 -8.55
C LEU A 65 1.07 0.55 -9.10
N VAL A 66 0.27 1.60 -9.24
CA VAL A 66 -1.12 1.53 -9.72
C VAL A 66 -1.33 2.53 -10.86
N SER A 67 -2.36 2.33 -11.66
CA SER A 67 -2.80 3.35 -12.61
C SER A 67 -3.41 4.57 -11.91
N GLU A 68 -3.58 5.67 -12.64
CA GLU A 68 -4.25 6.87 -12.10
C GLU A 68 -5.70 6.56 -11.68
N ASP A 69 -6.43 5.77 -12.47
CA ASP A 69 -7.83 5.40 -12.16
C ASP A 69 -7.91 4.50 -10.90
N GLU A 70 -6.98 3.55 -10.76
CA GLU A 70 -6.91 2.70 -9.56
C GLU A 70 -6.51 3.51 -8.32
N PHE A 71 -5.64 4.51 -8.46
CA PHE A 71 -5.26 5.40 -7.37
C PHE A 71 -6.46 6.15 -6.79
N ASP A 72 -7.40 6.60 -7.64
CA ASP A 72 -8.65 7.23 -7.17
C ASP A 72 -9.48 6.26 -6.33
N GLY A 73 -9.60 5.01 -6.76
CA GLY A 73 -10.29 3.96 -6.02
C GLY A 73 -9.63 3.65 -4.67
N VAL A 74 -8.29 3.55 -4.65
CA VAL A 74 -7.50 3.36 -3.42
C VAL A 74 -7.75 4.50 -2.45
N LEU A 75 -7.62 5.74 -2.91
CA LEU A 75 -7.78 6.92 -2.07
C LEU A 75 -9.20 7.04 -1.52
N ALA A 76 -10.22 6.77 -2.33
CA ALA A 76 -11.61 6.76 -1.91
C ALA A 76 -11.86 5.76 -0.76
N ARG A 77 -11.38 4.51 -0.89
CA ARG A 77 -11.54 3.48 0.15
C ARG A 77 -10.77 3.80 1.42
N LEU A 78 -9.58 4.40 1.31
CA LEU A 78 -8.82 4.87 2.48
C LEU A 78 -9.60 5.94 3.26
N VAL A 79 -10.17 6.92 2.54
CA VAL A 79 -10.97 7.99 3.15
C VAL A 79 -12.27 7.46 3.75
N GLU A 80 -13.01 6.62 3.02
CA GLU A 80 -14.26 6.00 3.49
C GLU A 80 -14.03 5.13 4.72
N GLY A 81 -12.97 4.33 4.73
CA GLY A 81 -12.56 3.51 5.87
C GLY A 81 -12.00 4.31 7.06
N GLY A 82 -11.78 5.63 6.90
CA GLY A 82 -11.19 6.48 7.93
C GLY A 82 -9.74 6.13 8.25
N THR A 83 -9.03 5.50 7.31
CA THR A 83 -7.61 5.15 7.46
C THR A 83 -6.76 6.42 7.42
N PRO A 84 -5.90 6.68 8.42
CA PRO A 84 -4.97 7.80 8.36
C PRO A 84 -4.02 7.68 7.17
N ILE A 85 -3.85 8.77 6.43
CA ILE A 85 -2.95 8.83 5.26
C ILE A 85 -1.88 9.91 5.44
N GLN A 86 -0.76 9.74 4.73
CA GLN A 86 0.39 10.63 4.75
C GLN A 86 0.93 10.83 3.33
N ALA A 87 1.47 12.01 3.03
CA ALA A 87 2.15 12.24 1.75
C ALA A 87 3.60 11.72 1.74
N ASP A 88 4.18 11.42 2.90
CA ASP A 88 5.57 11.00 3.03
C ASP A 88 5.73 9.85 4.04
N PRO A 89 6.78 9.01 3.91
CA PRO A 89 6.96 7.84 4.76
C PRO A 89 7.32 8.19 6.21
N HIS A 90 7.70 9.44 6.51
CA HIS A 90 8.02 9.88 7.87
C HIS A 90 6.81 10.48 8.60
N GLY A 91 5.64 10.55 7.96
CA GLY A 91 4.40 11.03 8.57
C GLY A 91 4.38 12.52 8.91
N ARG A 92 5.09 13.35 8.15
CA ARG A 92 5.15 14.81 8.35
C ARG A 92 3.98 15.54 7.70
N HIS A 93 3.31 14.90 6.75
CA HIS A 93 2.26 15.49 5.93
C HIS A 93 0.95 14.70 6.02
N PRO A 94 0.24 14.75 7.17
CA PRO A 94 -1.00 14.01 7.35
C PRO A 94 -2.10 14.52 6.44
N ARG A 95 -3.00 13.62 6.02
CA ARG A 95 -4.18 13.92 5.19
C ARG A 95 -3.85 14.48 3.81
N ARG A 96 -2.66 14.14 3.30
CA ARG A 96 -2.14 14.61 2.02
C ARG A 96 -1.62 13.46 1.16
N ILE A 97 -1.56 13.71 -0.15
CA ILE A 97 -0.79 12.90 -1.12
C ILE A 97 0.43 13.68 -1.60
N ASN A 98 1.47 13.00 -2.07
CA ASN A 98 2.57 13.62 -2.80
C ASN A 98 2.31 13.59 -4.31
N ARG A 99 3.08 14.40 -5.05
CA ARG A 99 3.07 14.46 -6.51
C ARG A 99 4.41 14.09 -7.14
N ASN A 100 5.12 13.16 -6.51
CA ASN A 100 6.46 12.74 -6.92
C ASN A 100 6.46 12.16 -8.35
N ASP A 101 7.53 12.42 -9.10
CA ASP A 101 7.73 12.01 -10.49
C ASP A 101 6.57 12.44 -11.41
N GLY A 102 5.91 13.55 -11.07
CA GLY A 102 4.73 14.06 -11.78
C GLY A 102 3.46 13.22 -11.61
N GLY A 103 3.52 12.13 -10.83
CA GLY A 103 2.42 11.24 -10.52
C GLY A 103 1.68 11.65 -9.24
N ARG A 104 1.15 10.64 -8.55
CA ARG A 104 0.53 10.73 -7.23
C ARG A 104 1.03 9.60 -6.34
N GLY A 105 1.16 9.87 -5.05
CA GLY A 105 1.59 8.88 -4.05
C GLY A 105 0.93 9.11 -2.70
N VAL A 106 0.52 8.02 -2.05
CA VAL A 106 -0.08 8.04 -0.70
C VAL A 106 0.51 6.93 0.16
N TYR A 107 0.84 7.26 1.40
CA TYR A 107 1.28 6.33 2.42
C TYR A 107 0.18 6.10 3.45
N PHE A 108 0.07 4.86 3.94
CA PHE A 108 -0.84 4.45 5.00
C PHE A 108 -0.25 3.26 5.75
N THR A 109 -0.86 2.89 6.88
CA THR A 109 -0.43 1.72 7.67
C THR A 109 -1.47 0.62 7.63
N ASP A 110 -1.03 -0.63 7.50
CA ASP A 110 -1.92 -1.78 7.70
C ASP A 110 -2.24 -1.98 9.20
N PRO A 111 -3.22 -2.85 9.55
CA PRO A 111 -3.57 -3.15 10.94
C PRO A 111 -2.42 -3.67 11.80
N SER A 112 -1.39 -4.27 11.19
CA SER A 112 -0.21 -4.77 11.88
C SER A 112 0.90 -3.72 12.01
N GLY A 113 0.77 -2.55 11.37
CA GLY A 113 1.69 -1.42 11.47
C GLY A 113 2.75 -1.38 10.37
N HIS A 114 2.62 -2.19 9.32
CA HIS A 114 3.46 -2.09 8.13
C HIS A 114 3.16 -0.83 7.33
N GLY A 115 4.21 -0.22 6.77
CA GLY A 115 4.09 0.86 5.82
C GLY A 115 3.57 0.33 4.49
N MET A 116 2.50 0.94 4.00
CA MET A 116 1.91 0.66 2.70
C MET A 116 1.96 1.93 1.86
N GLU A 117 2.21 1.78 0.57
CA GLU A 117 2.23 2.90 -0.38
C GLU A 117 1.52 2.52 -1.68
N ALA A 118 0.66 3.40 -2.17
CA ALA A 118 0.17 3.33 -3.54
C ALA A 118 0.69 4.55 -4.31
N PHE A 119 1.19 4.34 -5.53
CA PHE A 119 1.77 5.42 -6.32
C PHE A 119 1.64 5.17 -7.83
N THR A 120 1.64 6.22 -8.65
CA THR A 120 1.27 6.12 -10.09
C THR A 120 2.44 6.21 -11.07
N ARG A 121 3.63 6.57 -10.60
CA ARG A 121 4.84 6.72 -11.42
C ARG A 121 6.03 6.06 -10.74
N PRO A 122 6.77 5.15 -11.43
CA PRO A 122 8.00 4.58 -10.88
C PRO A 122 8.97 5.68 -10.43
N TYR A 123 9.65 5.45 -9.30
CA TYR A 123 10.60 6.42 -8.77
C TYR A 123 11.71 6.76 -9.77
N GLY A 124 11.97 8.05 -9.93
CA GLY A 124 12.97 8.56 -10.85
C GLY A 124 12.56 8.49 -12.32
N SER A 125 11.28 8.25 -12.61
CA SER A 125 10.76 8.32 -13.99
C SER A 125 10.62 9.75 -14.51
N ASP A 126 10.47 10.74 -13.62
CA ASP A 126 10.54 12.17 -13.97
C ASP A 126 11.24 12.98 -12.87
N PRO A 127 12.58 12.88 -12.77
CA PRO A 127 13.35 13.58 -11.75
C PRO A 127 13.33 15.11 -11.91
N ALA A 128 12.95 15.62 -13.09
CA ALA A 128 12.86 17.04 -13.38
C ALA A 128 11.45 17.61 -13.15
N SER A 129 10.50 16.78 -12.72
CA SER A 129 9.11 17.20 -12.51
C SER A 129 9.04 18.40 -11.58
N PRO A 130 8.34 19.48 -11.95
CA PRO A 130 8.12 20.61 -11.05
C PRO A 130 7.21 20.27 -9.87
N LEU A 131 6.57 19.08 -9.90
CA LEU A 131 5.71 18.58 -8.84
C LEU A 131 6.46 17.81 -7.75
N ASN A 132 7.76 17.54 -7.94
CA ASN A 132 8.56 16.88 -6.92
C ASN A 132 8.59 17.71 -5.63
N GLY A 133 8.23 17.07 -4.50
CA GLY A 133 8.09 17.73 -3.20
C GLY A 133 6.76 18.49 -2.99
N VAL A 134 5.89 18.55 -3.99
CA VAL A 134 4.53 19.10 -3.84
C VAL A 134 3.64 18.07 -3.14
N THR A 135 2.81 18.56 -2.21
CA THR A 135 1.78 17.78 -1.54
C THR A 135 0.42 18.43 -1.68
N GLU A 136 -0.63 17.62 -1.77
CA GLU A 136 -2.02 18.06 -1.97
C GLU A 136 -2.89 17.54 -0.82
N ASP A 137 -3.76 18.40 -0.27
CA ASP A 137 -4.74 17.99 0.74
C ASP A 137 -5.78 17.05 0.14
N VAL A 138 -6.17 16.03 0.92
CA VAL A 138 -7.23 15.10 0.58
C VAL A 138 -8.47 15.41 1.42
N PRO A 139 -9.53 15.99 0.83
CA PRO A 139 -10.77 16.27 1.55
C PRO A 139 -11.36 15.00 2.16
N GLY A 140 -11.77 15.07 3.43
CA GLY A 140 -12.38 13.96 4.16
C GLY A 140 -11.41 12.96 4.79
N ALA A 141 -10.11 13.05 4.48
CA ALA A 141 -9.09 12.25 5.16
C ALA A 141 -8.99 12.62 6.66
N ARG A 142 -8.87 11.61 7.52
CA ARG A 142 -8.76 11.75 8.98
C ARG A 142 -7.34 12.03 9.44
#